data_AF-A0A554UM99-F1
#
_entry.id   AF-A0A554UM99-F1
#
_cell.length_a   1.000
_cell.length_b   1.000
_cell.length_c   1.000
_cell.angle_alpha   90.00
_cell.angle_beta   90.00
_cell.angle_gamma   90.00
#
_symmetry.space_group_name_H-M   'P 1'
#
loop_
_entity.id
_entity.type
_entity.pdbx_description
1 polymer ?
#
loop_
_entity_poly.entity_id
_entity_poly.type
_entity_poly.pdbx_seq_one_letter_code
_entity_poly.pdbx_strand_id
1 'polypeptide(L)'
;MTDETATQQSQTADSAPAARRSQRGALLVLGVIAVALVGFAVGFFVRPATQDSTPQPGAVDIGFSQDMTVHHNQAIEMASLALTNTTDGAVRNLAYDILTSQQNQVGQMQGWLAMWGEPSLPTGGYMGWMTGDSGHGGMTMAHSGPVSTMPGMASQAEIAQLRQARGQQLDVLFLQLMLRHHEGGLPMMQYAAQHADVEVVRQLAQTMVNTQQNEAKTMTEMLAARGAQPLPMN
;
A
#
# COMPACT_ATOMS: atom_id res chain seq x y z
N MET A 1 -15.05 3.75 -114.19
CA MET A 1 -14.86 4.91 -115.08
C MET A 1 -15.47 6.09 -114.34
N THR A 2 -14.63 7.07 -113.97
CA THR A 2 -14.91 8.44 -113.43
C THR A 2 -15.67 8.53 -112.09
N ASP A 3 -15.36 9.38 -111.11
CA ASP A 3 -14.47 10.55 -111.09
C ASP A 3 -14.12 11.05 -109.66
N GLU A 4 -13.01 11.77 -109.62
CA GLU A 4 -12.61 12.93 -108.82
C GLU A 4 -12.88 13.12 -107.30
N THR A 5 -11.76 13.13 -106.56
CA THR A 5 -11.10 14.29 -105.91
C THR A 5 -11.90 15.42 -105.23
N ALA A 6 -11.76 15.45 -103.89
CA ALA A 6 -11.53 16.58 -102.95
C ALA A 6 -12.42 17.84 -102.91
N THR A 7 -12.80 18.28 -101.69
CA THR A 7 -12.26 19.49 -101.00
C THR A 7 -12.80 19.63 -99.54
N GLN A 8 -11.88 19.46 -98.56
CA GLN A 8 -11.57 20.26 -97.33
C GLN A 8 -12.66 20.93 -96.44
N GLN A 9 -12.56 20.72 -95.11
CA GLN A 9 -12.53 21.73 -93.99
C GLN A 9 -12.58 21.00 -92.61
N SER A 10 -11.53 21.03 -91.78
CA SER A 10 -11.24 22.00 -90.68
C SER A 10 -11.41 21.35 -89.29
N GLN A 11 -10.30 21.28 -88.54
CA GLN A 11 -10.24 20.96 -87.11
C GLN A 11 -10.79 22.13 -86.28
N THR A 12 -11.54 21.86 -85.20
CA THR A 12 -11.40 22.59 -83.91
C THR A 12 -12.03 21.83 -82.75
N ALA A 13 -11.17 21.45 -81.81
CA ALA A 13 -11.29 21.54 -80.35
C ALA A 13 -12.61 21.17 -79.66
N ASP A 14 -12.57 20.01 -79.02
CA ASP A 14 -13.31 19.71 -77.79
C ASP A 14 -12.91 20.73 -76.69
N SER A 15 -13.89 21.27 -75.96
CA SER A 15 -13.67 22.15 -74.82
C SER A 15 -14.78 21.94 -73.79
N ALA A 16 -14.56 20.99 -72.89
CA ALA A 16 -15.33 20.85 -71.67
C ALA A 16 -14.85 21.87 -70.61
N PRO A 17 -15.74 22.66 -69.97
CA PRO A 17 -15.40 23.37 -68.74
C PRO A 17 -16.02 22.66 -67.52
N ALA A 18 -15.22 22.40 -66.48
CA ALA A 18 -15.53 22.67 -65.06
C ALA A 18 -14.75 21.77 -64.10
N ALA A 19 -13.61 22.25 -63.59
CA ALA A 19 -12.92 21.64 -62.45
C ALA A 19 -12.34 22.68 -61.46
N ARG A 20 -12.98 23.84 -61.30
CA ARG A 20 -12.49 24.90 -60.38
C ARG A 20 -13.26 25.01 -59.06
N ARG A 21 -14.38 24.31 -58.88
CA ARG A 21 -15.21 24.40 -57.65
C ARG A 21 -14.79 23.41 -56.55
N SER A 22 -14.20 22.26 -56.89
CA SER A 22 -13.80 21.22 -55.93
C SER A 22 -12.48 21.52 -55.19
N GLN A 23 -11.56 22.29 -55.79
CA GLN A 23 -10.27 22.60 -55.18
C GLN A 23 -10.38 23.55 -53.98
N ARG A 24 -11.33 24.49 -54.00
CA ARG A 24 -11.53 25.44 -52.89
C ARG A 24 -12.08 24.77 -51.62
N GLY A 25 -12.95 23.77 -51.77
CA GLY A 25 -13.44 22.97 -50.65
C GLY A 25 -12.35 22.09 -50.03
N ALA A 26 -11.53 21.46 -50.86
CA ALA A 26 -10.41 20.61 -50.41
C ALA A 26 -9.34 21.42 -49.64
N LEU A 27 -9.01 22.63 -50.11
CA LEU A 27 -8.05 23.51 -49.43
C LEU A 27 -8.56 24.02 -48.06
N LEU A 28 -9.87 24.29 -47.94
CA LEU A 28 -10.47 24.68 -46.66
C LEU A 28 -10.45 23.53 -45.64
N VAL A 29 -10.77 22.31 -46.07
CA VAL A 29 -10.72 21.11 -45.20
C VAL A 29 -9.29 20.82 -44.74
N LEU A 30 -8.30 20.93 -45.63
CA LEU A 30 -6.89 20.77 -45.27
C LEU A 30 -6.41 21.85 -44.29
N GLY A 31 -6.87 23.10 -44.47
CA GLY A 31 -6.58 24.20 -43.54
C GLY A 31 -7.13 23.95 -42.14
N VAL A 32 -8.37 23.47 -42.02
CA VAL A 32 -9.00 23.13 -40.73
C VAL A 32 -8.28 21.97 -40.05
N ILE A 33 -7.90 20.93 -40.80
CA ILE A 33 -7.13 19.80 -40.25
C ILE A 33 -5.75 20.26 -39.78
N ALA A 34 -5.05 21.11 -40.54
CA ALA A 34 -3.75 21.65 -40.15
C ALA A 34 -3.85 22.49 -38.86
N VAL A 35 -4.86 23.36 -38.75
CA VAL A 35 -5.09 24.15 -37.52
C VAL A 35 -5.45 23.26 -36.33
N ALA A 36 -6.25 22.21 -36.53
CA ALA A 36 -6.58 21.25 -35.48
C ALA A 36 -5.35 20.44 -35.03
N LEU A 37 -4.48 20.02 -35.96
CA LEU A 37 -3.24 19.31 -35.65
C LEU A 37 -2.22 20.22 -34.95
N VAL A 38 -2.12 21.48 -35.34
CA VAL A 38 -1.27 22.48 -34.65
C VAL A 38 -1.83 22.79 -33.28
N GLY A 39 -3.15 22.98 -33.14
CA GLY A 39 -3.80 23.17 -31.84
C GLY A 39 -3.64 21.98 -30.91
N PHE A 40 -3.69 20.75 -31.44
CA PHE A 40 -3.42 19.53 -30.69
C PHE A 40 -1.95 19.42 -30.29
N ALA A 41 -1.01 19.72 -31.19
CA ALA A 41 0.42 19.72 -30.88
C ALA A 41 0.76 20.78 -29.81
N VAL A 42 0.27 22.02 -29.97
CA VAL A 42 0.46 23.09 -28.97
C VAL A 42 -0.20 22.71 -27.65
N GLY A 43 -1.42 22.16 -27.65
CA GLY A 43 -2.08 21.67 -26.42
C GLY A 43 -1.34 20.51 -25.74
N PHE A 44 -0.66 19.65 -26.51
CA PHE A 44 0.16 18.55 -25.98
C PHE A 44 1.48 19.05 -25.39
N PHE A 45 2.11 20.07 -25.99
CA PHE A 45 3.38 20.65 -25.53
C PHE A 45 3.23 21.77 -24.48
N VAL A 46 2.06 22.41 -24.39
CA VAL A 46 1.75 23.50 -23.44
C VAL A 46 0.84 23.01 -22.30
N ARG A 47 0.69 21.70 -22.11
CA ARG A 47 0.16 21.18 -20.84
C ARG A 47 1.12 21.63 -19.74
N PRO A 48 0.72 22.51 -18.82
CA PRO A 48 1.51 22.71 -17.63
C PRO A 48 1.63 21.34 -16.99
N ALA A 49 2.85 20.90 -16.70
CA ALA A 49 3.04 19.80 -15.79
C ALA A 49 2.39 20.26 -14.48
N THR A 50 1.15 19.88 -14.25
CA THR A 50 0.65 19.75 -12.90
C THR A 50 1.60 18.75 -12.30
N GLN A 51 2.57 19.26 -11.54
CA GLN A 51 3.28 18.44 -10.58
C GLN A 51 2.18 17.94 -9.67
N ASP A 52 1.63 16.77 -10.01
CA ASP A 52 0.94 15.96 -9.03
C ASP A 52 2.03 15.63 -8.03
N SER A 53 2.17 16.52 -7.04
CA SER A 53 3.12 16.39 -5.96
C SER A 53 2.61 15.24 -5.11
N THR A 54 2.83 14.00 -5.55
CA THR A 54 2.63 12.81 -4.73
C THR A 54 3.38 13.08 -3.44
N PRO A 55 2.72 13.06 -2.27
CA PRO A 55 3.38 13.32 -1.00
C PRO A 55 4.60 12.40 -0.90
N GLN A 56 5.78 13.00 -0.70
CA GLN A 56 6.98 12.23 -0.43
C GLN A 56 6.85 11.62 0.98
N PRO A 57 7.31 10.38 1.20
CA PRO A 57 7.23 9.76 2.51
C PRO A 57 8.06 10.55 3.52
N GLY A 58 7.47 10.82 4.68
CA GLY A 58 8.18 11.40 5.81
C GLY A 58 8.86 10.36 6.68
N ALA A 59 9.47 10.82 7.77
CA ALA A 59 10.12 9.93 8.75
C ALA A 59 9.12 8.95 9.39
N VAL A 60 7.86 9.36 9.57
CA VAL A 60 6.80 8.51 10.13
C VAL A 60 6.44 7.40 9.15
N ASP A 61 6.26 7.70 7.87
CA ASP A 61 5.91 6.71 6.85
C ASP A 61 6.97 5.62 6.72
N ILE A 62 8.24 6.03 6.68
CA ILE A 62 9.39 5.13 6.52
C ILE A 62 9.59 4.33 7.82
N GLY A 63 9.68 5.02 8.95
CA GLY A 63 9.97 4.39 10.25
C GLY A 63 8.87 3.45 10.71
N PHE A 64 7.60 3.83 10.55
CA PHE A 64 6.46 2.95 10.83
C PHE A 64 6.51 1.70 9.96
N SER A 65 6.73 1.85 8.65
CA SER A 65 6.75 0.72 7.71
C SER A 65 7.88 -0.26 8.03
N GLN A 66 9.06 0.26 8.42
CA GLN A 66 10.22 -0.55 8.82
C GLN A 66 9.97 -1.28 10.14
N ASP A 67 9.54 -0.56 11.16
CA ASP A 67 9.36 -1.11 12.51
C ASP A 67 8.18 -2.08 12.57
N MET A 68 7.05 -1.70 11.99
CA MET A 68 5.87 -2.55 11.98
C MET A 68 6.06 -3.80 11.10
N THR A 69 6.95 -3.75 10.09
CA THR A 69 7.39 -4.95 9.37
C THR A 69 8.09 -5.93 10.32
N VAL A 70 9.02 -5.45 11.16
CA VAL A 70 9.71 -6.30 12.14
C VAL A 70 8.74 -6.85 13.18
N HIS A 71 7.84 -6.00 13.68
CA HIS A 71 6.81 -6.37 14.66
C HIS A 71 5.89 -7.46 14.10
N HIS A 72 5.33 -7.25 12.91
CA HIS A 72 4.43 -8.23 12.28
C HIS A 72 5.10 -9.55 11.91
N ASN A 73 6.38 -9.53 11.52
CA ASN A 73 7.10 -10.79 11.25
C ASN A 73 7.16 -11.71 12.48
N GLN A 74 7.21 -11.17 13.70
CA GLN A 74 7.17 -12.00 14.91
C GLN A 74 5.77 -12.57 15.17
N ALA A 75 4.70 -11.80 14.94
CA ALA A 75 3.34 -12.33 14.99
C ALA A 75 3.13 -13.46 13.97
N ILE A 76 3.64 -13.31 12.75
CA ILE A 76 3.58 -14.34 11.71
C ILE A 76 4.32 -15.61 12.17
N GLU A 77 5.49 -15.50 12.82
CA GLU A 77 6.19 -16.65 13.41
C GLU A 77 5.32 -17.34 14.48
N MET A 78 4.80 -16.58 15.45
CA MET A 78 3.97 -17.13 16.53
C MET A 78 2.70 -17.81 16.00
N ALA A 79 2.03 -17.19 15.02
CA ALA A 79 0.84 -17.73 14.39
C ALA A 79 1.13 -19.02 13.60
N SER A 80 2.27 -19.07 12.89
CA SER A 80 2.71 -20.28 12.18
C SER A 80 2.98 -21.45 13.14
N LEU A 81 3.58 -21.17 14.31
CA LEU A 81 3.80 -22.17 15.35
C LEU A 81 2.46 -22.68 15.92
N ALA A 82 1.51 -21.77 16.18
CA ALA A 82 0.19 -22.16 16.67
C ALA A 82 -0.57 -23.02 15.66
N LEU A 83 -0.65 -22.60 14.39
CA LEU A 83 -1.31 -23.34 13.31
C LEU A 83 -0.81 -24.78 13.17
N THR A 84 0.51 -24.96 13.32
CA THR A 84 1.15 -26.27 13.15
C THR A 84 0.85 -27.21 14.31
N ASN A 85 0.70 -26.69 15.53
CA ASN A 85 0.74 -27.50 16.75
C ASN A 85 -0.58 -27.53 17.55
N THR A 86 -1.51 -26.61 17.30
CA THR A 86 -2.81 -26.60 17.99
C THR A 86 -3.78 -27.63 17.39
N THR A 87 -4.56 -28.26 18.27
CA THR A 87 -5.73 -29.06 17.88
C THR A 87 -7.04 -28.32 18.10
N ASP A 88 -7.01 -27.11 18.69
CA ASP A 88 -8.18 -26.28 18.96
C ASP A 88 -8.59 -25.49 17.70
N GLY A 89 -9.84 -25.67 17.27
CA GLY A 89 -10.35 -25.03 16.06
C GLY A 89 -10.43 -23.50 16.15
N ALA A 90 -10.75 -22.94 17.32
CA ALA A 90 -10.85 -21.49 17.50
C ALA A 90 -9.46 -20.84 17.48
N VAL A 91 -8.48 -21.45 18.15
CA VAL A 91 -7.07 -20.99 18.11
C VAL A 91 -6.51 -21.09 16.70
N ARG A 92 -6.79 -22.19 15.98
CA ARG A 92 -6.35 -22.36 14.60
C ARG A 92 -6.91 -21.27 13.68
N ASN A 93 -8.20 -20.96 13.79
CA ASN A 93 -8.83 -19.94 12.95
C ASN A 93 -8.23 -18.55 13.23
N LEU A 94 -8.12 -18.17 14.51
CA LEU A 94 -7.50 -16.90 14.89
C LEU A 94 -6.05 -16.80 14.38
N ALA A 95 -5.25 -17.86 14.54
CA ALA A 95 -3.87 -17.87 14.06
C ALA A 95 -3.79 -17.74 12.54
N TYR A 96 -4.72 -18.35 11.79
CA TYR A 96 -4.80 -18.20 10.34
C TYR A 96 -5.13 -16.76 9.92
N ASP A 97 -6.10 -16.14 10.58
CA ASP A 97 -6.53 -14.77 10.29
C ASP A 97 -5.41 -13.76 10.58
N ILE A 98 -4.72 -13.91 11.72
CA ILE A 98 -3.55 -13.07 12.07
C ILE A 98 -2.42 -13.27 11.06
N LEU A 99 -2.08 -14.54 10.73
CA LEU A 99 -1.00 -14.82 9.80
C LEU A 99 -1.27 -14.19 8.43
N THR A 100 -2.47 -14.37 7.90
CA THR A 100 -2.80 -13.89 6.54
C THR A 100 -2.91 -12.37 6.47
N SER A 101 -3.55 -11.74 7.46
CA SER A 101 -3.68 -10.29 7.52
C SER A 101 -2.32 -9.61 7.70
N GLN A 102 -1.50 -10.07 8.65
CA GLN A 102 -0.19 -9.45 8.91
C GLN A 102 0.81 -9.71 7.78
N GLN A 103 0.77 -10.87 7.10
CA GLN A 103 1.58 -11.10 5.89
C GLN A 103 1.23 -10.11 4.77
N ASN A 104 -0.06 -9.86 4.55
CA ASN A 104 -0.51 -8.90 3.54
C ASN A 104 -0.03 -7.48 3.88
N GLN A 105 -0.12 -7.09 5.15
CA GLN A 105 0.32 -5.80 5.65
C GLN A 105 1.85 -5.61 5.52
N VAL A 106 2.64 -6.63 5.85
CA VAL A 106 4.10 -6.65 5.62
C VAL A 106 4.41 -6.43 4.13
N GLY A 107 3.70 -7.12 3.24
CA GLY A 107 3.89 -6.97 1.79
C GLY A 107 3.60 -5.54 1.29
N GLN A 108 2.56 -4.89 1.82
CA GLN A 108 2.26 -3.49 1.50
C GLN A 108 3.37 -2.55 1.97
N MET A 109 3.78 -2.64 3.23
CA MET A 109 4.81 -1.78 3.81
C MET A 109 6.17 -1.96 3.12
N GLN A 110 6.57 -3.20 2.82
CA GLN A 110 7.80 -3.48 2.07
C GLN A 110 7.73 -2.97 0.63
N GLY A 111 6.56 -3.09 -0.01
CA GLY A 111 6.32 -2.55 -1.35
C GLY A 111 6.47 -1.03 -1.39
N TRP A 112 5.95 -0.33 -0.38
CA TRP A 112 6.11 1.13 -0.26
C TRP A 112 7.57 1.53 -0.05
N LEU A 113 8.27 0.89 0.89
CA LEU A 113 9.70 1.13 1.12
C LEU A 113 10.51 0.95 -0.17
N ALA A 114 10.24 -0.11 -0.94
CA ALA A 114 10.90 -0.34 -2.23
C ALA A 114 10.59 0.76 -3.26
N MET A 115 9.34 1.23 -3.36
CA MET A 115 8.97 2.32 -4.27
C MET A 115 9.61 3.65 -3.88
N TRP A 116 9.82 3.87 -2.58
CA TRP A 116 10.47 5.07 -2.05
C TRP A 116 12.01 5.00 -2.08
N GLY A 117 12.58 3.85 -2.44
CA GLY A 117 14.03 3.65 -2.44
C GLY A 117 14.64 3.53 -1.04
N GLU A 118 13.83 3.19 -0.05
CA GLU A 118 14.22 3.09 1.36
C GLU A 118 14.56 1.64 1.77
N PRO A 119 15.46 1.43 2.74
CA PRO A 119 15.73 0.10 3.28
C PRO A 119 14.47 -0.55 3.87
N SER A 120 14.32 -1.87 3.67
CA SER A 120 13.19 -2.63 4.21
C SER A 120 13.20 -2.81 5.73
N LEU A 121 14.33 -2.49 6.38
CA LEU A 121 14.55 -2.67 7.82
C LEU A 121 15.17 -1.39 8.40
N PRO A 122 14.88 -1.08 9.68
CA PRO A 122 15.37 0.15 10.30
C PRO A 122 16.88 0.09 10.54
N THR A 123 17.54 1.25 10.48
CA THR A 123 18.95 1.41 10.87
C THR A 123 19.02 2.37 12.07
N GLY A 124 19.57 1.91 13.20
CA GLY A 124 19.75 2.77 14.40
C GLY A 124 18.73 2.61 15.52
N GLY A 125 18.04 1.47 15.62
CA GLY A 125 17.04 1.18 16.66
C GLY A 125 15.61 1.33 16.17
N TYR A 126 14.64 1.20 17.07
CA TYR A 126 13.22 1.25 16.74
C TYR A 126 12.54 2.50 17.32
N MET A 127 11.43 2.88 16.74
CA MET A 127 10.52 3.95 17.14
C MET A 127 11.13 5.36 17.22
N GLY A 128 12.30 5.59 16.64
CA GLY A 128 12.92 6.93 16.57
C GLY A 128 12.10 7.95 15.77
N TRP A 129 11.15 7.48 14.96
CA TRP A 129 10.21 8.29 14.17
C TRP A 129 9.02 8.79 14.98
N MET A 130 8.76 8.24 16.17
CA MET A 130 7.69 8.69 17.06
C MET A 130 8.18 9.88 17.91
N THR A 131 8.29 11.05 17.28
CA THR A 131 8.77 12.28 17.93
C THR A 131 7.59 13.13 18.45
N GLY A 132 7.53 13.39 19.75
CA GLY A 132 6.56 14.34 20.33
C GLY A 132 5.82 13.85 21.57
N ASP A 133 5.61 14.78 22.51
CA ASP A 133 4.78 14.63 23.71
C ASP A 133 3.39 14.14 23.33
N SER A 134 3.16 12.83 23.42
CA SER A 134 1.82 12.24 23.37
C SER A 134 1.10 12.49 24.69
N GLY A 135 0.97 13.76 25.06
CA GLY A 135 0.11 14.20 26.14
C GLY A 135 -1.32 14.24 25.65
N HIS A 136 -2.06 13.13 25.76
CA HIS A 136 -3.51 13.04 25.99
C HIS A 136 -3.92 11.56 26.03
N GLY A 137 -3.67 10.87 27.16
CA GLY A 137 -4.22 9.53 27.39
C GLY A 137 -3.35 8.57 28.20
N GLY A 138 -3.20 8.83 29.50
CA GLY A 138 -3.02 7.79 30.54
C GLY A 138 -1.76 6.92 30.59
N MET A 139 -0.94 6.81 29.54
CA MET A 139 0.31 6.04 29.56
C MET A 139 1.43 6.83 28.89
N THR A 140 2.23 7.52 29.69
CA THR A 140 3.41 8.26 29.22
C THR A 140 4.49 7.28 28.75
N MET A 141 4.56 6.99 27.46
CA MET A 141 5.78 6.46 26.86
C MET A 141 6.70 7.63 26.55
N ALA A 142 7.28 8.23 27.59
CA ALA A 142 8.29 9.27 27.48
C ALA A 142 9.62 8.62 27.04
N HIS A 143 9.72 8.25 25.76
CA HIS A 143 10.97 7.82 25.16
C HIS A 143 11.49 8.93 24.25
N SER A 144 12.55 9.61 24.69
CA SER A 144 13.30 10.55 23.86
C SER A 144 14.37 9.78 23.08
N GLY A 145 13.95 9.11 22.00
CA GLY A 145 14.86 8.47 21.04
C GLY A 145 14.60 6.98 20.78
N PRO A 146 15.42 6.36 19.91
CA PRO A 146 15.23 4.97 19.51
C PRO A 146 15.35 4.00 20.70
N VAL A 147 14.51 2.96 20.69
CA VAL A 147 14.53 1.86 21.66
C VAL A 147 15.18 0.61 21.06
N SER A 148 15.75 -0.25 21.90
CA SER A 148 16.38 -1.51 21.46
C SER A 148 15.37 -2.61 21.12
N THR A 149 14.18 -2.55 21.72
CA THR A 149 13.10 -3.53 21.54
C THR A 149 11.77 -2.79 21.49
N MET A 150 10.91 -3.15 20.54
CA MET A 150 9.57 -2.58 20.45
C MET A 150 8.65 -3.14 21.55
N PRO A 151 7.66 -2.36 22.04
CA PRO A 151 6.71 -2.82 23.04
C PRO A 151 5.96 -4.09 22.60
N GLY A 152 5.70 -4.98 23.56
CA GLY A 152 4.88 -6.18 23.36
C GLY A 152 5.59 -7.35 22.66
N MET A 153 6.78 -7.14 22.09
CA MET A 153 7.55 -8.20 21.45
C MET A 153 7.83 -9.35 22.42
N ALA A 154 7.60 -10.58 21.97
CA ALA A 154 8.02 -11.79 22.67
C ALA A 154 9.55 -11.92 22.64
N SER A 155 10.11 -12.31 23.78
CA SER A 155 11.53 -12.65 23.90
C SER A 155 11.86 -13.96 23.17
N GLN A 156 13.14 -14.16 22.85
CA GLN A 156 13.61 -15.43 22.27
C GLN A 156 13.28 -16.65 23.15
N ALA A 157 13.28 -16.48 24.48
CA ALA A 157 12.93 -17.53 25.42
C ALA A 157 11.44 -17.87 25.34
N GLU A 158 10.55 -16.87 25.23
CA GLU A 158 9.11 -17.09 25.07
C GLU A 158 8.77 -17.74 23.72
N ILE A 159 9.42 -17.32 22.62
CA ILE A 159 9.28 -17.99 21.32
C ILE A 159 9.75 -19.44 21.38
N ALA A 160 10.86 -19.72 22.07
CA ALA A 160 11.34 -21.09 22.26
C ALA A 160 10.36 -21.94 23.09
N GLN A 161 9.74 -21.36 24.13
CA GLN A 161 8.70 -22.01 24.91
C GLN A 161 7.46 -22.30 24.05
N LEU A 162 7.00 -21.33 23.26
CA LEU A 162 5.86 -21.50 22.34
C LEU A 162 6.10 -22.64 21.35
N ARG A 163 7.32 -22.74 20.80
CA ARG A 163 7.71 -23.82 19.87
C ARG A 163 7.63 -25.22 20.51
N GLN A 164 7.85 -25.31 21.82
CA GLN A 164 7.83 -26.59 22.56
C GLN A 164 6.46 -26.90 23.18
N ALA A 165 5.63 -25.89 23.42
CA ALA A 165 4.33 -26.06 24.05
C ALA A 165 3.40 -26.94 23.19
N ARG A 166 2.50 -27.68 23.82
CA ARG A 166 1.51 -28.53 23.16
C ARG A 166 0.16 -28.45 23.87
N GLY A 167 -0.91 -28.80 23.16
CA GLY A 167 -2.28 -28.81 23.70
C GLY A 167 -2.66 -27.46 24.31
N GLN A 168 -3.41 -27.48 25.42
CA GLN A 168 -3.90 -26.26 26.07
C GLN A 168 -2.78 -25.29 26.49
N GLN A 169 -1.59 -25.79 26.84
CA GLN A 169 -0.46 -24.92 27.18
C GLN A 169 0.00 -24.09 25.99
N LEU A 170 0.02 -24.68 24.79
CA LEU A 170 0.33 -23.95 23.56
C LEU A 170 -0.74 -22.89 23.28
N ASP A 171 -2.01 -23.27 23.38
CA ASP A 171 -3.13 -22.38 23.11
C ASP A 171 -3.10 -21.15 24.02
N VAL A 172 -2.93 -21.37 25.33
CA VAL A 172 -2.83 -20.28 26.31
C VAL A 172 -1.60 -19.41 26.05
N LEU A 173 -0.43 -20.01 25.83
CA LEU A 173 0.80 -19.24 25.62
C LEU A 173 0.75 -18.42 24.33
N PHE A 174 0.19 -18.98 23.24
CA PHE A 174 -0.02 -18.24 21.99
C PHE A 174 -0.92 -17.02 22.21
N LEU A 175 -2.09 -17.21 22.83
CA LEU A 175 -3.04 -16.13 23.09
C LEU A 175 -2.44 -15.06 24.01
N GLN A 176 -1.69 -15.46 25.03
CA GLN A 176 -1.00 -14.56 25.94
C GLN A 176 0.05 -13.69 25.25
N LEU A 177 0.93 -14.31 24.46
CA LEU A 177 2.00 -13.60 23.76
C LEU A 177 1.42 -12.70 22.66
N MET A 178 0.44 -13.20 21.90
CA MET A 178 -0.17 -12.45 20.81
C MET A 178 -1.01 -11.28 21.33
N LEU A 179 -1.71 -11.43 22.46
CA LEU A 179 -2.41 -10.31 23.10
C LEU A 179 -1.45 -9.19 23.50
N ARG A 180 -0.37 -9.53 24.22
CA ARG A 180 0.65 -8.55 24.63
C ARG A 180 1.32 -7.90 23.42
N HIS A 181 1.58 -8.68 22.38
CA HIS A 181 2.14 -8.20 21.12
C HIS A 181 1.22 -7.16 20.47
N HIS A 182 -0.08 -7.45 20.36
CA HIS A 182 -1.06 -6.52 19.83
C HIS A 182 -1.18 -5.23 20.64
N GLU A 183 -1.23 -5.35 21.97
CA GLU A 183 -1.26 -4.20 22.87
C GLU A 183 -0.02 -3.30 22.72
N GLY A 184 1.16 -3.90 22.49
CA GLY A 184 2.40 -3.17 22.22
C GLY A 184 2.43 -2.46 20.86
N GLY A 185 1.79 -3.03 19.84
CA GLY A 185 1.70 -2.43 18.50
C GLY A 185 0.69 -1.28 18.40
N LEU A 186 -0.34 -1.25 19.26
CA LEU A 186 -1.42 -0.27 19.18
C LEU A 186 -0.94 1.20 19.21
N PRO A 187 -0.06 1.63 20.13
CA PRO A 187 0.45 3.00 20.13
C PRO A 187 1.21 3.36 18.85
N MET A 188 1.96 2.43 18.27
CA MET A 188 2.71 2.66 17.02
C MET A 188 1.75 2.92 15.86
N MET A 189 0.71 2.09 15.72
CA MET A 189 -0.28 2.22 14.65
C MET A 189 -1.15 3.48 14.84
N GLN A 190 -1.52 3.81 16.08
CA GLN A 190 -2.27 5.04 16.37
C GLN A 190 -1.46 6.29 16.02
N TYR A 191 -0.17 6.31 16.35
CA TYR A 191 0.69 7.43 16.00
C TYR A 191 0.82 7.57 14.49
N ALA A 192 1.08 6.47 13.76
CA ALA A 192 1.18 6.50 12.30
C ALA A 192 -0.13 6.92 11.63
N ALA A 193 -1.28 6.46 12.12
CA ALA A 193 -2.59 6.87 11.63
C ALA A 193 -2.82 8.39 11.73
N GLN A 194 -2.21 9.04 12.73
CA GLN A 194 -2.35 10.47 12.98
C GLN A 194 -1.26 11.32 12.30
N HIS A 195 -0.04 10.80 12.17
CA HIS A 195 1.15 11.61 11.84
C HIS A 195 1.86 11.22 10.55
N ALA A 196 1.51 10.10 9.90
CA ALA A 196 2.12 9.74 8.61
C ALA A 196 1.74 10.77 7.55
N ASP A 197 2.65 11.12 6.63
CA ASP A 197 2.41 12.11 5.58
C ASP A 197 1.58 11.53 4.43
N VAL A 198 1.81 10.24 4.13
CA VAL A 198 1.16 9.52 3.03
C VAL A 198 -0.19 8.94 3.47
N GLU A 199 -1.25 9.32 2.77
CA GLU A 199 -2.63 8.92 3.12
C GLU A 199 -2.82 7.40 3.18
N VAL A 200 -2.22 6.63 2.27
CA VAL A 200 -2.34 5.16 2.29
C VAL A 200 -1.68 4.53 3.52
N VAL A 201 -0.64 5.15 4.07
CA VAL A 201 -0.01 4.70 5.33
C VAL A 201 -0.96 4.96 6.50
N ARG A 202 -1.57 6.16 6.58
CA ARG A 202 -2.57 6.49 7.61
C ARG A 202 -3.75 5.51 7.59
N GLN A 203 -4.27 5.21 6.41
CA GLN A 203 -5.40 4.30 6.23
C GLN A 203 -5.06 2.86 6.62
N LEU A 204 -3.89 2.37 6.24
CA LEU A 204 -3.43 1.06 6.66
C LEU A 204 -3.28 0.98 8.18
N ALA A 205 -2.60 1.96 8.78
CA ALA A 205 -2.41 2.02 10.22
C ALA A 205 -3.75 2.05 10.98
N GLN A 206 -4.71 2.85 10.54
CA GLN A 206 -6.05 2.89 11.12
C GLN A 206 -6.81 1.56 10.97
N THR A 207 -6.65 0.88 9.83
CA THR A 207 -7.22 -0.45 9.61
C THR A 207 -6.61 -1.46 10.58
N MET A 208 -5.30 -1.43 10.77
CA MET A 208 -4.62 -2.31 11.72
C MET A 208 -5.05 -2.04 13.16
N VAL A 209 -5.23 -0.77 13.58
CA VAL A 209 -5.78 -0.44 14.92
C VAL A 209 -7.12 -1.14 15.14
N ASN A 210 -8.04 -1.02 14.18
CA ASN A 210 -9.38 -1.61 14.30
C ASN A 210 -9.32 -3.14 14.36
N THR A 211 -8.51 -3.76 13.49
CA THR A 211 -8.33 -5.22 13.46
C THR A 211 -7.72 -5.72 14.78
N GLN A 212 -6.61 -5.13 15.21
CA GLN A 212 -5.89 -5.61 16.39
C GLN A 212 -6.69 -5.39 17.69
N GLN A 213 -7.53 -4.35 17.80
CA GLN A 213 -8.43 -4.20 18.93
C GLN A 213 -9.48 -5.32 19.01
N ASN A 214 -10.04 -5.73 17.86
CA ASN A 214 -11.01 -6.82 17.81
C ASN A 214 -10.35 -8.18 18.10
N GLU A 215 -9.15 -8.41 17.59
CA GLU A 215 -8.36 -9.61 17.88
C GLU A 215 -7.96 -9.66 19.36
N ALA A 216 -7.52 -8.54 19.96
CA ALA A 216 -7.20 -8.45 21.38
C ALA A 216 -8.40 -8.78 22.28
N LYS A 217 -9.59 -8.27 21.93
CA LYS A 217 -10.83 -8.64 22.62
C LYS A 217 -11.10 -10.15 22.51
N THR A 218 -10.99 -10.70 21.31
CA THR A 218 -11.20 -12.14 21.05
C THR A 218 -10.22 -12.99 21.87
N MET A 219 -8.93 -12.64 21.88
CA MET A 219 -7.91 -13.33 22.67
C MET A 219 -8.19 -13.26 24.17
N THR A 220 -8.65 -12.12 24.67
CA THR A 220 -9.03 -11.94 26.07
C THR A 220 -10.17 -12.89 26.46
N GLU A 221 -11.22 -12.98 25.63
CA GLU A 221 -12.34 -13.90 25.84
C GLU A 221 -11.88 -15.37 25.78
N MET A 222 -11.01 -15.71 24.83
CA MET A 222 -10.46 -17.06 24.67
C MET A 222 -9.54 -17.47 25.84
N LEU A 223 -8.80 -16.54 26.43
CA LEU A 223 -8.01 -16.76 27.65
C LEU A 223 -8.91 -17.00 28.85
N ALA A 224 -9.93 -16.15 29.04
CA ALA A 224 -10.88 -16.29 30.14
C ALA A 224 -11.63 -17.64 30.08
N ALA A 225 -12.06 -18.06 28.89
CA ALA A 225 -12.70 -19.36 28.67
C ALA A 225 -11.78 -20.56 29.00
N ARG A 226 -10.46 -20.35 29.00
CA ARG A 226 -9.44 -21.35 29.38
C ARG A 226 -8.95 -21.21 30.82
N GLY A 227 -9.54 -20.30 31.61
CA GLY A 227 -9.11 -20.02 32.99
C GLY A 227 -7.73 -19.37 33.08
N ALA A 228 -7.24 -18.76 31.99
CA ALA A 228 -5.94 -18.10 31.91
C ALA A 228 -6.09 -16.57 31.97
N GLN A 229 -5.02 -15.90 32.37
CA GLN A 229 -4.94 -14.44 32.45
C GLN A 229 -3.97 -13.89 31.40
N PRO A 230 -4.14 -12.63 30.94
CA PRO A 230 -3.15 -11.94 30.11
C PRO A 230 -1.77 -11.87 30.77
N LEU A 231 -0.72 -11.78 29.96
CA LEU A 231 0.62 -11.42 30.44
C LEU A 231 0.70 -9.92 30.72
N PRO A 232 1.53 -9.47 31.67
CA PRO A 232 1.86 -8.06 31.78
C PRO A 232 2.65 -7.58 30.56
N MET A 233 2.54 -6.29 30.22
CA MET A 233 3.44 -5.63 29.27
C MET A 233 4.90 -5.71 29.75
N ASN A 234 5.83 -5.77 28.80
CA ASN A 234 7.28 -5.78 29.03
C ASN A 234 7.90 -4.39 28.95
#